data_AF-A0A2T1M0U5-F1
#
_entry.id   AF-A0A2T1M0U5-F1
#
_cell.length_a   1.000
_cell.length_b   1.000
_cell.length_c   1.000
_cell.angle_alpha   90.00
_cell.angle_beta   90.00
_cell.angle_gamma   90.00
#
_symmetry.space_group_name_H-M   'P 1'
#
loop_
_entity.id
_entity.type
_entity.pdbx_description
1 polymer ?
#
loop_
_entity_poly.entity_id
_entity_poly.type
_entity_poly.pdbx_seq_one_letter_code
_entity_poly.pdbx_strand_id
1 'polypeptide(L)'
;MQIPENKHRSQKATLSKPNDSDFQLRAIAYSMDALVPGLYIWLGTIKIRLGGSLPEDNYPGTIHSQAGIAMVLPNYRIFSTYQGNYDP
;
A
#
# COMPACT_ATOMS: atom_id res chain seq x y z
N MET A 1 47.65 15.70 -14.16
CA MET A 1 46.27 16.20 -14.01
C MET A 1 45.35 14.99 -14.21
N GLN A 2 45.03 14.26 -13.14
CA GLN A 2 44.12 13.12 -13.20
C GLN A 2 42.68 13.61 -13.02
N ILE A 3 41.80 13.18 -13.93
CA ILE A 3 40.36 13.36 -13.83
C ILE A 3 39.84 12.22 -12.94
N PRO A 4 39.12 12.47 -11.83
CA PRO A 4 38.50 11.39 -11.08
C PRO A 4 37.23 10.90 -11.81
N GLU A 5 37.17 9.60 -12.11
CA GLU A 5 35.97 8.94 -12.61
C GLU A 5 34.87 8.94 -11.54
N ASN A 6 33.81 9.69 -11.80
CA ASN A 6 32.59 9.70 -11.01
C ASN A 6 31.81 8.40 -11.26
N LYS A 7 32.02 7.39 -10.41
CA LYS A 7 31.30 6.12 -10.44
C LYS A 7 29.86 6.37 -10.00
N HIS A 8 28.98 6.70 -10.95
CA HIS A 8 27.54 6.69 -10.74
C HIS A 8 27.14 5.32 -10.21
N ARG A 9 26.86 5.28 -8.90
CA ARG A 9 26.31 4.15 -8.18
C ARG A 9 24.89 3.94 -8.71
N SER A 10 24.78 3.20 -9.81
CA SER A 10 23.51 2.72 -10.34
C SER A 10 22.75 2.03 -9.23
N GLN A 11 21.60 2.62 -8.92
CA GLN A 11 20.58 2.14 -8.02
C GLN A 11 20.23 0.70 -8.41
N LYS A 12 20.63 -0.28 -7.60
CA LYS A 12 19.93 -1.57 -7.56
C LYS A 12 18.92 -1.47 -6.45
N ALA A 13 17.74 -0.97 -6.77
CA ALA A 13 16.55 -1.25 -5.98
C ALA A 13 16.42 -2.78 -5.93
N THR A 14 16.76 -3.36 -4.79
CA THR A 14 16.49 -4.74 -4.46
C THR A 14 14.99 -4.94 -4.53
N LEU A 15 14.50 -5.48 -5.65
CA LEU A 15 13.13 -5.98 -5.77
C LEU A 15 13.02 -7.23 -4.89
N SER A 16 12.87 -7.02 -3.58
CA SER A 16 12.48 -8.06 -2.64
C SER A 16 11.10 -8.56 -3.06
N LYS A 17 10.92 -9.88 -3.14
CA LYS A 17 9.59 -10.48 -3.28
C LYS A 17 8.64 -9.79 -2.31
N PRO A 18 7.47 -9.30 -2.75
CA PRO A 18 6.52 -8.68 -1.84
C PRO A 18 6.17 -9.71 -0.77
N ASN A 19 6.32 -9.36 0.50
CA ASN A 19 5.84 -10.23 1.56
C ASN A 19 4.31 -10.29 1.43
N ASP A 20 3.69 -11.44 1.71
CA ASP A 20 2.23 -11.58 1.64
C ASP A 20 1.50 -10.56 2.54
N SER A 21 2.17 -10.09 3.60
CA SER A 21 1.71 -8.98 4.43
C SER A 21 1.57 -7.67 3.66
N ASP A 22 2.56 -7.36 2.84
CA ASP A 22 2.68 -6.11 2.10
C ASP A 22 1.67 -6.14 0.95
N PHE A 23 1.44 -7.31 0.35
CA PHE A 23 0.40 -7.51 -0.65
C PHE A 23 -1.01 -7.22 -0.09
N GLN A 24 -1.34 -7.73 1.10
CA GLN A 24 -2.66 -7.48 1.69
C GLN A 24 -2.87 -6.03 2.09
N LEU A 25 -1.86 -5.37 2.66
CA LEU A 25 -1.95 -3.93 2.99
C LEU A 25 -2.05 -3.08 1.72
N ARG A 26 -1.32 -3.43 0.64
CA ARG A 26 -1.45 -2.82 -0.69
C ARG A 26 -2.84 -3.03 -1.28
N ALA A 27 -3.42 -4.21 -1.11
CA ALA A 27 -4.77 -4.53 -1.56
C ALA A 27 -5.83 -3.67 -0.87
N ILE A 28 -5.66 -3.42 0.43
CA ILE A 28 -6.55 -2.55 1.21
C ILE A 28 -6.36 -1.09 0.75
N ALA A 29 -5.11 -0.62 0.62
CA ALA A 29 -4.79 0.72 0.11
C ALA A 29 -5.44 0.97 -1.26
N TYR A 30 -5.20 0.08 -2.22
CA TYR A 30 -5.80 0.14 -3.55
C TYR A 30 -7.33 0.16 -3.49
N SER A 31 -7.95 -0.70 -2.68
CA SER A 31 -9.41 -0.76 -2.61
C SER A 31 -10.02 0.51 -2.01
N MET A 32 -9.34 1.16 -1.06
CA MET A 32 -9.77 2.45 -0.52
C MET A 32 -9.68 3.56 -1.57
N ASP A 33 -8.59 3.61 -2.32
CA ASP A 33 -8.34 4.62 -3.35
C ASP A 33 -9.26 4.46 -4.58
N ALA A 34 -9.44 3.21 -5.03
CA ALA A 34 -10.40 2.85 -6.08
C ALA A 34 -11.86 2.89 -5.61
N LEU A 35 -12.12 3.24 -4.34
CA LEU A 35 -13.46 3.35 -3.76
C LEU A 35 -14.30 2.08 -3.89
N VAL A 36 -13.65 0.93 -3.88
CA VAL A 36 -14.34 -0.36 -3.95
C VAL A 36 -15.01 -0.59 -2.60
N PRO A 37 -16.34 -0.79 -2.56
CA PRO A 37 -17.05 -0.97 -1.31
C PRO A 37 -16.52 -2.16 -0.51
N GLY A 38 -16.38 -1.98 0.79
CA GLY A 38 -15.87 -3.02 1.67
C GLY A 38 -15.52 -2.55 3.07
N LEU A 39 -15.27 -3.52 3.94
CA LEU A 39 -14.73 -3.34 5.28
C LEU A 39 -13.33 -3.93 5.32
N TYR A 40 -12.38 -3.12 5.77
CA TYR A 40 -10.97 -3.45 5.80
C TYR A 40 -10.43 -3.22 7.21
N ILE A 41 -9.83 -4.23 7.81
CA ILE A 41 -9.22 -4.16 9.14
C ILE A 41 -7.81 -4.69 9.03
N TRP A 42 -6.85 -3.98 9.60
CA TRP A 42 -5.49 -4.48 9.76
C TRP A 42 -5.06 -4.28 11.21
N LEU A 43 -4.40 -5.29 11.77
CA LEU A 43 -3.85 -5.29 13.12
C LEU A 43 -2.65 -6.24 13.15
N GLY A 44 -1.46 -5.70 12.89
CA GLY A 44 -0.21 -6.44 12.80
C GLY A 44 -0.26 -7.52 11.71
N THR A 45 -0.30 -8.79 12.13
CA THR A 45 -0.38 -9.93 11.22
C THR A 45 -1.79 -10.18 10.70
N ILE A 46 -2.82 -9.77 11.45
CA ILE A 46 -4.23 -9.95 11.09
C ILE A 46 -4.61 -8.89 10.06
N LYS A 47 -5.01 -9.33 8.87
CA LYS A 47 -5.67 -8.48 7.87
C LYS A 47 -6.98 -9.14 7.48
N ILE A 48 -8.06 -8.39 7.59
CA ILE A 48 -9.40 -8.83 7.22
C ILE A 48 -9.90 -7.87 6.16
N ARG A 49 -10.39 -8.43 5.05
CA ARG A 49 -11.03 -7.69 3.99
C ARG A 49 -12.33 -8.38 3.62
N LEU A 50 -13.43 -7.64 3.72
CA LEU A 50 -14.75 -8.04 3.25
C LEU A 50 -15.12 -7.13 2.08
N GLY A 51 -15.17 -7.68 0.86
CA GLY A 51 -15.29 -6.90 -0.37
C GLY A 51 -13.93 -6.48 -0.95
N GLY A 52 -13.89 -5.33 -1.62
CA GLY A 52 -12.67 -4.82 -2.24
C GLY A 52 -12.22 -5.57 -3.50
N SER A 53 -11.03 -5.22 -3.99
CA SER A 53 -10.42 -5.82 -5.18
C SER A 53 -8.96 -6.18 -4.93
N LEU A 54 -8.42 -7.13 -5.68
CA LEU A 54 -6.97 -7.35 -5.70
C LEU A 54 -6.25 -6.06 -6.15
N PRO A 55 -5.07 -5.75 -5.58
CA PRO A 55 -4.32 -4.59 -5.99
C PRO A 55 -3.79 -4.80 -7.41
N GLU A 56 -3.70 -3.73 -8.17
CA GLU A 56 -2.94 -3.75 -9.43
C GLU A 56 -1.45 -4.06 -9.15
N ASP A 57 -0.81 -4.73 -10.10
CA ASP A 57 0.59 -5.18 -9.96
C ASP A 57 1.54 -4.03 -9.65
N ASN A 58 1.28 -2.86 -10.26
CA ASN A 58 2.10 -1.66 -10.18
C ASN A 58 1.51 -0.56 -9.28
N TYR A 59 0.54 -0.88 -8.42
CA TYR A 59 -0.01 0.13 -7.51
C TYR A 59 1.04 0.54 -6.45
N PRO A 60 1.36 1.84 -6.30
CA PRO A 60 2.42 2.29 -5.41
C PRO A 60 1.98 2.39 -3.94
N GLY A 61 0.69 2.58 -3.68
CA GLY A 61 0.20 2.85 -2.32
C GLY A 61 0.19 1.62 -1.41
N THR A 62 0.71 1.75 -0.19
CA THR A 62 0.57 0.74 0.87
C THR A 62 0.28 1.41 2.21
N ILE A 63 -0.36 0.68 3.12
CA ILE A 63 -0.69 1.18 4.45
C ILE A 63 0.54 1.06 5.36
N HIS A 64 1.12 2.20 5.73
CA HIS A 64 2.21 2.28 6.72
C HIS A 64 1.71 2.48 8.15
N SER A 65 0.75 1.65 8.59
CA SER A 65 0.24 1.64 9.96
C SER A 65 0.14 0.22 10.49
N GLN A 66 0.51 0.01 11.75
CA GLN A 66 0.38 -1.30 12.40
C GLN A 66 -1.08 -1.71 12.60
N ALA A 67 -1.98 -0.75 12.79
CA ALA A 67 -3.37 -1.02 13.09
C ALA A 67 -4.32 0.02 12.49
N GLY A 68 -5.52 -0.41 12.14
CA GLY A 68 -6.59 0.46 11.73
C GLY A 68 -7.75 -0.26 11.08
N ILE A 69 -8.77 0.52 10.77
CA ILE A 69 -9.97 0.10 10.09
C ILE A 69 -10.33 1.12 9.03
N ALA A 70 -10.82 0.63 7.91
CA ALA A 70 -11.41 1.42 6.86
C ALA A 70 -12.71 0.80 6.39
N MET A 71 -13.68 1.66 6.07
CA MET A 71 -14.96 1.29 5.50
C MET A 71 -15.19 2.17 4.29
N VAL A 72 -15.41 1.52 3.15
CA VAL A 72 -15.81 2.19 1.91
C VAL A 72 -17.25 1.81 1.65
N LEU A 73 -18.12 2.81 1.63
CA LEU A 73 -19.53 2.67 1.30
C LEU A 73 -19.78 3.16 -0.14
N PRO A 74 -20.86 2.70 -0.78
CA PRO A 74 -21.33 3.29 -2.03
C PRO A 74 -21.49 4.81 -1.92
N ASN A 75 -21.40 5.50 -3.06
CA ASN A 75 -21.46 6.97 -3.16
C ASN A 75 -20.27 7.70 -2.53
N TYR A 76 -19.04 7.21 -2.74
CA TYR A 76 -17.79 7.93 -2.40
C TYR A 76 -17.63 8.23 -0.90
N ARG A 77 -18.25 7.43 -0.02
CA ARG A 77 -18.16 7.62 1.43
C ARG A 77 -17.09 6.69 2.01
N ILE A 78 -15.97 7.27 2.41
CA ILE A 78 -14.88 6.55 3.06
C ILE A 78 -14.77 6.99 4.51
N PHE A 79 -14.70 6.03 5.42
CA PHE A 79 -14.32 6.23 6.81
C PHE A 79 -13.07 5.42 7.07
N SER A 80 -11.96 6.05 7.42
CA SER A 80 -10.72 5.34 7.73
C SER A 80 -10.07 5.93 8.97
N THR A 81 -9.52 5.07 9.82
CA THR A 81 -8.63 5.50 10.90
C THR A 81 -7.20 5.70 10.41
N TYR A 82 -6.88 5.27 9.18
CA TYR A 82 -5.60 5.57 8.57
C TYR A 82 -5.56 7.03 8.14
N GLN A 83 -4.57 7.76 8.66
CA GLN A 83 -4.33 9.18 8.34
C GLN A 83 -3.01 9.37 7.60
N GLY A 84 -2.38 8.29 7.12
CA GLY A 84 -1.13 8.41 6.37
C GLY A 84 -1.38 8.95 4.96
N ASN A 85 -0.36 9.60 4.41
CA ASN A 85 -0.36 9.94 2.98
C ASN A 85 -0.14 8.67 2.16
N TYR A 86 -0.98 8.50 1.14
CA TYR A 86 -0.81 7.50 0.10
C TYR A 86 0.13 8.06 -0.99
N ASP A 87 1.39 8.35 -0.64
CA ASP A 87 2.43 8.70 -1.63
C ASP A 87 3.82 8.84 -0.98
N PRO A 88 4.92 8.61 -1.72
CA PRO A 88 5.27 7.42 -2.53
C PRO A 88 6.40 6.57 -1.90
#